data_AF-A0A140F322-F1
#
_entry.id   AF-A0A140F322-F1
#
_cell.length_a   1.000
_cell.length_b   1.000
_cell.length_c   1.000
_cell.angle_alpha   90.00
_cell.angle_beta   90.00
_cell.angle_gamma   90.00
#
_symmetry.space_group_name_H-M   'P 1'
#
loop_
_entity.id
_entity.type
_entity.pdbx_description
1 polymer ?
#
loop_
_entity_poly.entity_id
_entity_poly.type
_entity_poly.pdbx_seq_one_letter_code
_entity_poly.pdbx_strand_id
1 'polypeptide(L)'
;FVADENQRRGIETFEPKDKKNQDETELTGDVNYSKIAIYGESDPRAFDYSGAFCNANRGIFSGEELLKLQREFLYDFLHASQEQTIKPKNNPRIDIDQVIVGRT
;
A
#
# COMPACT_ATOMS: atom_id res chain seq x y z
N PHE A 1 3.88 24.10 -4.04
CA PHE A 1 4.38 22.84 -3.49
C PHE A 1 4.35 21.82 -4.61
N VAL A 2 5.51 21.34 -5.07
CA VAL A 2 5.57 20.26 -6.06
C VAL A 2 5.49 18.96 -5.27
N ALA A 3 4.45 18.16 -5.50
CA ALA A 3 4.34 16.84 -4.89
C ALA A 3 5.38 15.91 -5.55
N ASP A 4 6.40 15.51 -4.81
CA ASP A 4 7.37 14.47 -5.18
C ASP A 4 6.98 13.20 -4.42
N GLU A 5 6.79 12.08 -5.13
CA GLU A 5 6.49 10.78 -4.52
C GLU A 5 7.57 10.38 -3.50
N ASN A 6 8.83 10.78 -3.71
CA ASN A 6 9.93 10.50 -2.78
C ASN A 6 9.89 11.36 -1.49
N GLN A 7 9.07 12.41 -1.47
CA GLN A 7 8.88 13.30 -0.32
C GLN A 7 7.45 13.25 0.24
N ARG A 8 6.66 12.25 -0.15
CA ARG A 8 5.29 12.06 0.34
C ARG A 8 5.29 11.95 1.87
N ARG A 9 4.37 12.69 2.50
CA ARG A 9 4.03 12.68 3.92
C ARG A 9 2.51 12.75 3.98
N GLY A 10 1.85 11.61 4.09
CA GLY A 10 0.42 11.50 3.90
C GLY A 10 -0.35 11.05 5.12
N ILE A 11 -1.64 11.36 5.12
CA ILE A 11 -2.61 10.70 5.98
C ILE A 11 -3.60 10.03 5.04
N GLU A 12 -3.80 8.73 5.22
CA GLU A 12 -4.76 7.96 4.41
C GLU A 12 -5.71 7.21 5.34
N THR A 13 -6.98 7.15 4.93
CA THR A 13 -8.02 6.39 5.63
C THR A 13 -8.41 5.18 4.81
N PHE A 14 -8.58 4.04 5.48
CA PHE A 14 -8.96 2.81 4.81
C PHE A 14 -10.16 2.15 5.50
N GLU A 15 -11.16 1.83 4.71
CA GLU A 15 -12.38 1.18 5.15
C GLU A 15 -12.57 -0.15 4.39
N PRO A 16 -12.97 -1.23 5.08
CA PRO A 16 -13.25 -2.50 4.43
C PRO A 16 -14.44 -2.35 3.49
N LYS A 17 -14.29 -2.88 2.27
CA LYS A 17 -15.39 -3.04 1.32
C LYS A 17 -15.95 -4.47 1.39
N ASP A 18 -17.04 -4.71 0.66
CA ASP A 18 -17.52 -6.07 0.44
C ASP A 18 -16.41 -6.97 -0.10
N LYS A 19 -16.25 -8.16 0.49
CA LYS A 19 -15.18 -9.13 0.16
C LYS A 19 -15.02 -9.47 -1.33
N LYS A 20 -16.07 -9.29 -2.14
CA LYS A 20 -16.03 -9.56 -3.58
C LYS A 20 -15.43 -8.40 -4.39
N ASN A 21 -15.39 -7.21 -3.80
CA ASN A 21 -15.03 -5.95 -4.45
C ASN A 21 -13.76 -5.34 -3.86
N GLN A 22 -13.06 -6.05 -2.97
CA GLN A 22 -11.85 -5.56 -2.32
C GLN A 22 -10.62 -6.21 -2.93
N ASP A 23 -9.70 -5.37 -3.43
CA ASP A 23 -8.45 -5.80 -4.06
C ASP A 23 -7.25 -5.41 -3.18
N GLU A 24 -6.26 -6.30 -3.06
CA GLU A 24 -5.02 -6.10 -2.29
C GLU A 24 -4.22 -4.88 -2.78
N THR A 25 -4.31 -4.59 -4.08
CA THR A 25 -3.69 -3.43 -4.72
C THR A 25 -4.21 -2.12 -4.14
N GLU A 26 -5.39 -2.09 -3.53
CA GLU A 26 -5.89 -0.89 -2.82
C GLU A 26 -5.02 -0.54 -1.59
N LEU A 27 -4.33 -1.51 -0.98
CA LEU A 27 -3.39 -1.25 0.10
C LEU A 27 -1.97 -0.99 -0.41
N THR A 28 -1.50 -1.81 -1.35
CA THR A 28 -0.07 -1.86 -1.70
C THR A 28 0.28 -1.10 -2.98
N GLY A 29 -0.67 -0.93 -3.91
CA GLY A 29 -0.45 -0.47 -5.27
C GLY A 29 -0.31 -1.64 -6.26
N ASP A 30 -0.10 -1.33 -7.54
CA ASP A 30 0.05 -2.36 -8.59
C ASP A 30 1.04 -1.94 -9.68
N VAL A 31 1.40 -2.89 -10.55
CA VAL A 31 2.23 -2.63 -11.72
C VAL A 31 1.46 -1.78 -12.75
N ASN A 32 2.09 -0.71 -13.21
CA ASN A 32 1.60 0.07 -14.33
C ASN A 32 1.99 -0.58 -15.67
N TYR A 33 1.02 -1.25 -16.31
CA TYR A 33 1.21 -1.94 -17.60
C TYR A 33 1.81 -1.09 -18.72
N SER A 34 1.54 0.22 -18.74
CA SER A 34 2.14 1.12 -19.73
C SER A 34 3.64 1.35 -19.49
N LYS A 35 4.07 1.31 -18.23
CA LYS A 35 5.49 1.46 -17.85
C LYS A 35 6.27 0.14 -17.95
N ILE A 36 5.60 -1.02 -17.89
CA ILE A 36 6.25 -2.34 -18.08
C ILE A 36 7.01 -2.42 -19.40
N ALA A 37 6.42 -1.91 -20.49
CA ALA A 37 7.05 -1.97 -21.82
C ALA A 37 8.39 -1.21 -21.90
N ILE A 38 8.63 -0.28 -20.97
CA ILE A 38 9.82 0.58 -20.95
C ILE A 38 10.84 0.06 -19.92
N TYR A 39 10.38 -0.31 -18.73
CA TYR A 39 11.25 -0.61 -17.59
C TYR A 39 11.30 -2.10 -17.22
N GLY A 40 10.33 -2.90 -17.67
CA GLY A 40 10.15 -4.30 -17.28
C GLY A 40 9.25 -4.46 -16.06
N GLU A 41 8.70 -5.68 -15.86
CA GLU A 41 7.68 -5.96 -14.83
C GLU A 41 8.22 -5.81 -13.40
N SER A 42 9.48 -6.19 -13.16
CA SER A 42 10.10 -6.16 -11.83
C SER A 42 10.86 -4.88 -11.52
N ASP A 43 10.84 -3.87 -12.41
CA ASP A 43 11.51 -2.59 -12.17
C ASP A 43 10.59 -1.69 -11.32
N PRO A 44 11.08 -1.14 -10.18
CA PRO A 44 10.28 -0.28 -9.31
C PRO A 44 9.64 0.92 -10.03
N ARG A 45 10.24 1.42 -11.11
CA ARG A 45 9.67 2.53 -11.89
C ARG A 45 8.44 2.14 -12.70
N ALA A 46 8.22 0.84 -12.91
CA ALA A 46 7.00 0.31 -13.50
C ALA A 46 5.87 0.17 -12.48
N PHE A 47 6.13 0.35 -11.18
CA PHE A 47 5.13 0.29 -10.14
C PHE A 47 4.34 1.60 -10.01
N ASP A 48 3.06 1.50 -9.66
CA ASP A 48 2.23 2.62 -9.26
C ASP A 48 2.05 2.63 -7.73
N TYR A 49 2.62 3.65 -7.09
CA TYR A 49 2.63 3.81 -5.63
C TYR A 49 1.31 4.45 -5.14
N SER A 50 0.18 3.95 -5.63
CA SER A 50 -1.16 4.51 -5.40
C SER A 50 -1.96 3.82 -4.28
N GLY A 51 -1.44 2.73 -3.72
CA GLY A 51 -2.06 2.02 -2.59
C GLY A 51 -2.07 2.83 -1.30
N ALA A 52 -2.98 2.51 -0.39
CA ALA A 52 -3.20 3.26 0.83
C ALA A 52 -1.96 3.35 1.74
N PHE A 53 -1.16 2.28 1.86
CA PHE A 53 0.11 2.34 2.59
C PHE A 53 1.15 3.22 1.90
N CYS A 54 1.15 3.26 0.57
CA CYS A 54 2.01 4.13 -0.21
C CYS A 54 1.57 5.60 -0.09
N ASN A 55 0.27 5.86 0.03
CA ASN A 55 -0.27 7.21 0.19
C ASN A 55 0.00 7.77 1.59
N ALA A 56 -0.17 6.97 2.64
CA ALA A 56 0.11 7.35 4.03
C ALA A 56 1.60 7.34 4.42
N ASN A 57 2.51 7.02 3.50
CA ASN A 57 3.94 6.94 3.78
C ASN A 57 4.47 8.24 4.40
N ARG A 58 5.38 8.12 5.37
CA ARG A 58 5.90 9.16 6.27
C ARG A 58 4.83 9.94 7.03
N GLY A 59 3.71 9.28 7.35
CA GLY A 59 2.62 9.87 8.10
C GLY A 59 1.76 8.84 8.81
N ILE A 60 0.44 8.90 8.61
CA ILE A 60 -0.52 8.09 9.38
C ILE A 60 -1.45 7.33 8.44
N PHE A 61 -1.45 6.01 8.58
CA PHE A 61 -2.51 5.16 8.05
C PHE A 61 -3.59 4.98 9.11
N SER A 62 -4.84 5.26 8.79
CA SER A 62 -5.99 5.15 9.71
C SER A 62 -7.04 4.19 9.15
N GLY A 63 -7.06 2.96 9.67
CA GLY A 63 -8.00 1.93 9.27
C GLY A 63 -9.23 1.85 10.17
N GLU A 64 -10.42 1.71 9.58
CA GLU A 64 -11.67 1.38 10.28
C GLU A 64 -11.99 -0.10 10.13
N GLU A 65 -12.55 -0.72 11.17
CA GLU A 65 -12.99 -2.12 11.19
C GLU A 65 -11.96 -3.12 10.62
N LEU A 66 -10.66 -2.92 10.90
CA LEU A 66 -9.57 -3.69 10.28
C LEU A 66 -9.68 -5.21 10.49
N LEU A 67 -10.35 -5.64 11.57
CA LEU A 67 -10.59 -7.06 11.86
C LEU A 67 -11.63 -7.72 10.95
N LYS A 68 -12.42 -6.94 10.19
CA LYS A 68 -13.40 -7.45 9.22
C LYS A 68 -12.80 -7.69 7.84
N LEU A 69 -11.57 -7.26 7.60
CA LEU A 69 -10.85 -7.48 6.34
C LEU A 69 -10.65 -8.97 6.05
N GLN A 70 -10.42 -9.29 4.78
CA GLN A 70 -10.05 -10.65 4.39
C GLN A 70 -8.66 -11.00 4.95
N ARG A 71 -8.39 -12.29 5.09
CA ARG A 71 -7.19 -12.78 5.78
C ARG A 71 -5.91 -12.37 5.03
N GLU A 72 -6.01 -12.26 3.71
CA GLU A 72 -4.96 -11.83 2.80
C GLU A 72 -4.42 -10.45 3.21
N PHE A 73 -5.31 -9.47 3.38
CA PHE A 73 -4.94 -8.12 3.84
C PHE A 73 -4.26 -8.12 5.21
N LEU A 74 -4.65 -9.04 6.11
CA LEU A 74 -4.04 -9.13 7.44
C LEU A 74 -2.56 -9.50 7.38
N TYR A 75 -2.11 -10.21 6.33
CA TYR A 75 -0.68 -10.48 6.14
C TYR A 75 0.10 -9.22 5.76
N ASP A 76 -0.48 -8.34 4.94
CA ASP A 76 0.14 -7.05 4.64
C ASP A 76 0.26 -6.17 5.87
N PHE A 77 -0.79 -6.12 6.71
CA PHE A 77 -0.71 -5.43 8.00
C PHE A 77 0.36 -6.02 8.92
N LEU A 78 0.54 -7.35 8.91
CA LEU A 78 1.56 -8.01 9.71
C LEU A 78 2.96 -7.58 9.25
N HIS A 79 3.25 -7.65 7.95
CA HIS A 79 4.53 -7.18 7.42
C HIS A 79 4.75 -5.69 7.65
N ALA A 80 3.71 -4.88 7.46
CA ALA A 80 3.77 -3.43 7.66
C ALA A 80 4.07 -3.06 9.12
N SER A 81 3.45 -3.76 10.08
CA SER A 81 3.61 -3.47 11.51
C SER A 81 4.87 -4.08 12.13
N GLN A 82 5.34 -5.23 11.64
CA GLN A 82 6.49 -5.94 12.20
C GLN A 82 7.81 -5.61 11.49
N GLU A 83 7.77 -5.49 10.17
CA GLU A 83 8.97 -5.33 9.33
C GLU A 83 9.07 -3.93 8.74
N GLN A 84 8.04 -3.09 8.88
CA GLN A 84 7.95 -1.79 8.20
C GLN A 84 8.11 -1.91 6.68
N THR A 85 7.59 -3.01 6.11
CA THR A 85 7.60 -3.25 4.67
C THR A 85 6.24 -3.73 4.18
N ILE A 86 5.97 -3.50 2.90
CA ILE A 86 4.87 -4.11 2.16
C ILE A 86 5.43 -4.95 1.01
N LYS A 87 4.67 -5.95 0.57
CA LYS A 87 5.06 -6.82 -0.55
C LYS A 87 4.00 -6.75 -1.65
N PRO A 88 4.06 -5.75 -2.54
CA PRO A 88 3.13 -5.70 -3.65
C PRO A 88 3.33 -6.88 -4.59
N LYS A 89 2.25 -7.23 -5.29
CA LYS A 89 2.24 -8.32 -6.25
C LYS A 89 3.29 -8.08 -7.35
N ASN A 90 4.05 -9.13 -7.66
CA ASN A 90 5.10 -9.13 -8.69
C ASN A 90 6.20 -8.05 -8.56
N ASN A 91 6.28 -7.37 -7.41
CA ASN A 91 7.28 -6.33 -7.13
C ASN A 91 8.19 -6.70 -5.97
N PRO A 92 9.41 -6.13 -5.86
CA PRO A 92 10.24 -6.28 -4.67
C PRO A 92 9.54 -5.73 -3.41
N ARG A 93 10.03 -6.10 -2.22
CA ARG A 93 9.54 -5.49 -0.98
C ARG A 93 9.83 -3.99 -1.00
N ILE A 94 8.91 -3.21 -0.46
CA ILE A 94 9.00 -1.76 -0.40
C ILE A 94 8.96 -1.36 1.06
N ASP A 95 9.93 -0.54 1.48
CA ASP A 95 9.97 0.02 2.83
C ASP A 95 8.89 1.10 2.98
N ILE A 96 8.20 1.07 4.11
CA ILE A 96 7.22 2.07 4.51
C ILE A 96 7.58 2.61 5.88
N ASP A 97 7.44 3.91 6.06
CA ASP A 97 7.70 4.59 7.33
C ASP A 97 6.42 5.30 7.75
N GLN A 98 5.57 4.68 8.57
CA GLN A 98 4.29 5.27 8.95
C GLN A 98 3.77 4.72 10.27
N VAL A 99 2.89 5.49 10.90
CA VAL A 99 2.11 5.03 12.05
C VAL A 99 0.80 4.42 11.55
N ILE A 100 0.52 3.18 11.95
CA ILE A 100 -0.73 2.48 11.63
C ILE A 100 -1.67 2.58 12.83
N VAL A 101 -2.83 3.20 12.63
CA VAL A 101 -3.90 3.33 13.63
C VAL A 101 -5.08 2.48 13.17
N GLY A 102 -5.39 1.43 13.93
CA GLY A 102 -6.55 0.59 13.70
C GLY A 102 -7.67 0.88 14.68
N ARG A 103 -8.90 1.06 14.18
CA ARG A 103 -10.13 1.14 14.97
C ARG A 103 -11.00 -0.08 14.68
N THR A 104 -11.79 -0.50 15.67
CA THR A 104 -12.63 -1.71 15.62
C THR A 104 -14.09 -1.37 15.83
#